data_AF-A0A1S6FQ74-F1
#
_entry.id   AF-A0A1S6FQ74-F1
#
_cell.length_a   1.000
_cell.length_b   1.000
_cell.length_c   1.000
_cell.angle_alpha   90.00
_cell.angle_beta   90.00
_cell.angle_gamma   90.00
#
_symmetry.space_group_name_H-M   'P 1'
#
loop_
_entity.id
_entity.type
_entity.pdbx_description
1 polymer ?
#
loop_
_entity_poly.entity_id
_entity_poly.type
_entity_poly.pdbx_seq_one_letter_code
_entity_poly.pdbx_strand_id
1 'polypeptide(L)'
;MPPSSILCRAQEALQRARAAASTLNSVRIQAEAAATAWAKEAVAAEHRERRKLRAVGPGDAGMEIVVREERGFSENPDRGLANA
;
A
#
# COMPACT_ATOMS: atom_id res chain seq x y z
N MET A 1 -8.30 5.02 -1.60
CA MET A 1 -7.08 5.26 -0.81
C MET A 1 -6.60 3.95 -0.21
N PRO A 2 -5.29 3.61 -0.27
CA PRO A 2 -4.76 2.45 0.44
C PRO A 2 -4.85 2.67 1.97
N PRO A 3 -5.06 1.62 2.78
CA PRO A 3 -5.10 1.73 4.23
C PRO A 3 -3.72 2.13 4.80
N SER A 4 -3.74 2.81 5.95
CA SER A 4 -2.51 3.17 6.67
C SER A 4 -1.90 1.96 7.37
N SER A 5 -0.60 2.03 7.66
CA SER A 5 0.12 0.97 8.40
C SER A 5 -0.51 0.74 9.78
N ILE A 6 -0.88 1.81 10.48
CA ILE A 6 -1.53 1.76 11.79
C ILE A 6 -2.87 1.04 11.73
N LEU A 7 -3.72 1.35 10.74
CA LEU A 7 -5.01 0.67 10.58
C LEU A 7 -4.80 -0.82 10.33
N CYS A 8 -3.85 -1.18 9.46
CA CYS A 8 -3.55 -2.57 9.17
C CYS A 8 -3.06 -3.33 10.41
N ARG A 9 -2.20 -2.72 11.23
CA ARG A 9 -1.75 -3.31 12.51
C ARG A 9 -2.89 -3.46 13.51
N ALA A 10 -3.81 -2.49 13.58
CA ALA A 10 -4.99 -2.58 14.44
C ALA A 10 -5.91 -3.74 14.01
N GLN A 11 -6.12 -3.92 12.71
CA GLN A 11 -6.91 -5.03 12.18
C GLN A 11 -6.21 -6.38 12.42
N GLU A 12 -4.90 -6.46 12.22
CA GLU A 12 -4.10 -7.65 12.56
C GLU A 12 -4.31 -8.05 14.04
N ALA A 13 -4.16 -7.11 14.97
CA ALA A 13 -4.35 -7.35 16.40
C ALA A 13 -5.78 -7.78 16.73
N LEU A 14 -6.78 -7.14 16.14
CA LEU A 14 -8.19 -7.51 16.30
C LEU A 14 -8.45 -8.95 15.86
N GLN A 15 -7.92 -9.36 14.71
CA GLN A 15 -8.12 -10.72 14.21
C GLN A 15 -7.38 -11.75 15.06
N ARG A 16 -6.18 -11.45 15.57
CA ARG A 16 -5.51 -12.32 16.55
C ARG A 16 -6.32 -12.49 17.83
N ALA A 17 -6.88 -11.40 18.36
CA ALA A 17 -7.74 -11.47 19.54
C ALA A 17 -9.00 -12.32 19.28
N ARG A 18 -9.61 -12.18 18.09
CA ARG A 18 -10.76 -13.00 17.67
C ARG A 18 -10.41 -14.47 17.54
N ALA A 19 -9.26 -14.80 16.95
CA ALA A 19 -8.79 -16.17 16.85
C ALA A 19 -8.61 -16.80 18.25
N ALA A 20 -7.96 -16.08 19.16
CA ALA A 20 -7.71 -16.53 20.53
C ALA A 20 -9.00 -16.72 21.35
N ALA A 21 -10.00 -15.84 21.16
CA ALA A 21 -11.28 -15.93 21.86
C ALA A 21 -12.24 -16.98 21.29
N SER A 22 -11.99 -17.49 20.08
CA SER A 22 -12.91 -18.39 19.39
C SER A 22 -12.76 -19.86 19.80
N THR A 23 -13.87 -20.45 20.23
CA THR A 23 -14.00 -21.91 20.46
C THR A 23 -14.21 -22.69 19.17
N LEU A 24 -14.78 -22.05 18.13
CA LEU A 24 -14.98 -22.66 16.82
C LEU A 24 -13.67 -22.66 16.01
N ASN A 25 -13.25 -23.85 15.57
CA ASN A 25 -12.02 -24.04 14.82
C ASN A 25 -12.02 -23.32 13.47
N SER A 26 -13.17 -23.33 12.76
CA SER A 26 -13.34 -22.65 11.48
C SER A 26 -13.10 -21.14 11.59
N VAL A 27 -13.65 -20.52 12.63
CA VAL A 27 -13.48 -19.09 12.90
C VAL A 27 -12.03 -18.77 13.26
N ARG A 28 -11.37 -19.63 14.04
CA ARG A 28 -9.95 -19.46 14.40
C ARG A 28 -9.05 -19.43 13.16
N ILE A 29 -9.22 -20.43 12.29
CA ILE A 29 -8.45 -20.53 11.03
C ILE A 29 -8.64 -19.29 10.16
N GLN A 30 -9.89 -18.84 9.99
CA GLN A 30 -10.18 -17.65 9.18
C GLN A 30 -9.60 -16.37 9.79
N ALA A 31 -9.72 -16.21 11.12
CA ALA A 31 -9.18 -15.06 11.82
C ALA A 31 -7.65 -15.02 11.78
N GLU A 32 -6.97 -16.16 11.90
CA GLU A 32 -5.51 -16.24 11.74
C GLU A 32 -5.04 -15.92 10.32
N ALA A 33 -5.77 -16.43 9.30
CA ALA A 33 -5.49 -16.11 7.91
C ALA A 33 -5.69 -14.60 7.65
N ALA A 34 -6.77 -14.02 8.17
CA ALA A 34 -7.01 -12.58 8.08
C ALA A 34 -5.93 -11.76 8.80
N ALA A 35 -5.51 -12.17 10.00
CA ALA A 35 -4.43 -11.52 10.74
C ALA A 35 -3.13 -11.52 9.92
N THR A 36 -2.80 -12.65 9.28
CA THR A 36 -1.62 -12.79 8.42
C THR A 36 -1.70 -11.89 7.19
N ALA A 37 -2.88 -11.76 6.57
CA ALA A 37 -3.09 -10.85 5.45
C ALA A 37 -2.91 -9.39 5.87
N TRP A 38 -3.47 -8.99 7.00
CA TRP A 38 -3.31 -7.64 7.54
C TRP A 38 -1.87 -7.32 7.92
N ALA A 39 -1.12 -8.29 8.43
CA ALA A 39 0.31 -8.11 8.72
C ALA A 39 1.12 -7.80 7.45
N LYS A 40 0.83 -8.49 6.34
CA LYS A 40 1.46 -8.22 5.04
C LYS A 40 1.09 -6.84 4.51
N GLU A 41 -0.18 -6.46 4.60
CA GLU A 41 -0.64 -5.14 4.16
C GLU A 41 -0.05 -4.02 5.02
N ALA A 42 0.15 -4.25 6.33
CA ALA A 42 0.79 -3.28 7.22
C ALA A 42 2.22 -2.96 6.78
N VAL A 43 3.00 -3.98 6.42
CA VAL A 43 4.36 -3.81 5.88
C VAL A 43 4.30 -3.05 4.55
N ALA A 44 3.41 -3.42 3.64
CA ALA A 44 3.23 -2.71 2.38
C ALA A 44 2.84 -1.23 2.58
N ALA A 45 1.95 -0.95 3.52
CA ALA A 45 1.53 0.40 3.89
C ALA A 45 2.69 1.21 4.48
N GLU A 46 3.50 0.62 5.35
CA GLU A 46 4.69 1.27 5.93
C GLU A 46 5.71 1.64 4.84
N HIS A 47 5.93 0.76 3.86
CA HIS A 47 6.77 1.07 2.70
C HIS A 47 6.21 2.24 1.89
N ARG A 48 4.90 2.28 1.64
CA ARG A 48 4.25 3.39 0.91
C ARG A 48 4.37 4.71 1.68
N GLU A 49 4.11 4.70 2.98
CA GLU A 49 4.20 5.86 3.85
C GLU A 49 5.63 6.39 3.93
N ARG A 50 6.62 5.50 4.10
CA ARG A 50 8.04 5.89 4.09
C ARG A 50 8.47 6.50 2.75
N ARG A 51 7.96 6.00 1.62
CA ARG A 51 8.23 6.62 0.31
C ARG A 51 7.62 8.02 0.20
N LYS A 52 6.40 8.22 0.69
CA LYS A 52 5.77 9.56 0.71
C LYS A 52 6.57 10.54 1.55
N LEU A 53 7.02 10.14 2.74
CA LEU A 53 7.87 11.00 3.59
C LEU A 53 9.19 11.38 2.91
N ARG A 54 9.75 10.49 2.08
CA ARG A 54 10.97 10.77 1.30
C ARG A 54 10.70 11.68 0.09
N ALA A 55 9.55 11.53 -0.56
CA ALA A 55 9.14 12.38 -1.69
C ALA A 55 8.89 13.83 -1.26
N VAL A 56 8.42 14.06 -0.02
CA VAL A 56 8.15 15.40 0.53
C VAL A 56 9.43 16.12 1.04
N GLY A 57 10.63 15.64 0.68
CA GLY A 57 11.87 16.41 0.85
C GLY A 57 11.83 17.74 0.06
N PRO A 58 12.64 18.76 0.41
CA PRO A 58 12.45 20.16 0.04
C PRO A 58 12.60 20.50 -1.47
N GLY A 59 12.65 19.51 -2.36
CA GLY A 59 12.74 19.70 -3.80
C GLY A 59 11.47 19.41 -4.60
N ASP A 60 10.44 18.79 -4.03
CA ASP A 60 9.38 18.13 -4.85
C ASP A 60 7.96 18.69 -4.69
N ALA A 61 7.78 19.78 -3.94
CA ALA A 61 6.47 20.45 -3.83
C ALA A 61 5.99 21.11 -5.15
N GLY A 62 6.82 21.12 -6.21
CA GLY A 62 6.52 21.75 -7.50
C GLY A 62 6.39 20.83 -8.71
N MET A 63 6.69 19.53 -8.61
CA MET A 63 6.83 18.65 -9.80
C MET A 63 5.64 17.70 -10.02
N GLU A 64 4.86 17.34 -9.00
CA GLU A 64 3.83 16.29 -9.16
C GLU A 64 2.57 16.77 -9.92
N ILE A 65 2.28 18.08 -9.93
CA ILE A 65 1.14 18.64 -10.65
C ILE A 65 1.43 18.72 -12.16
N VAL A 66 2.66 19.05 -12.57
CA VAL A 66 3.05 19.23 -13.98
C VAL A 66 3.16 17.89 -14.71
N VAL A 67 3.71 16.88 -14.04
CA VAL A 67 4.08 15.59 -14.66
C VAL A 67 2.87 14.70 -14.99
N ARG A 68 1.70 14.94 -14.39
CA ARG A 68 0.48 14.15 -14.66
C ARG A 68 -0.32 14.71 -15.84
N GLU A 69 -0.29 16.01 -16.07
CA GLU A 69 -1.02 16.64 -17.19
C GLU A 69 -0.25 16.53 -18.52
N GLU A 70 1.08 16.63 -18.52
CA GLU A 70 1.88 16.54 -19.76
C GLU A 70 1.95 15.13 -20.36
N ARG A 71 1.75 14.09 -19.54
CA ARG A 71 1.87 12.69 -19.99
C ARG A 71 0.65 12.17 -20.75
N GLY A 72 -0.46 12.90 -20.73
CA GLY A 72 -1.71 12.53 -21.40
C GLY A 72 -1.85 13.05 -22.84
N PHE A 73 -0.96 13.95 -23.30
CA PHE A 73 -1.13 14.66 -24.57
C PHE A 73 0.05 14.52 -25.56
N SER A 74 1.03 13.65 -25.29
CA SER A 74 2.12 13.42 -26.23
C SER A 74 1.75 12.36 -27.27
N GLU A 75 1.15 12.81 -28.37
CA GLU A 75 0.77 12.05 -29.57
C GLU A 75 1.98 11.68 -30.46
N ASN A 76 3.12 11.33 -29.85
CA ASN A 76 4.39 11.14 -30.56
C ASN A 76 4.70 9.63 -30.71
N PRO A 77 4.52 9.03 -31.90
CA PRO A 77 4.52 7.57 -32.08
C PRO A 77 5.92 6.94 -32.17
N ASP A 78 6.99 7.73 -32.20
CA ASP A 78 8.35 7.23 -32.45
C ASP A 78 9.09 6.71 -31.19
N ARG A 79 8.47 6.70 -30.02
CA ARG A 79 9.09 6.19 -28.77
C ARG A 79 9.19 4.66 -28.69
N GLY A 80 8.73 3.94 -29.71
CA GLY A 80 8.70 2.47 -29.74
C GLY A 80 9.97 1.75 -30.22
N LEU A 81 10.97 2.45 -30.76
CA LEU A 81 12.16 1.81 -31.34
C LEU A 81 13.45 2.47 -30.84
N ALA A 82 13.79 2.20 -29.58
CA ALA A 82 15.15 2.42 -29.09
C ALA A 82 15.51 1.29 -28.12
N ASN A 83 15.73 0.10 -28.66
CA ASN A 83 16.67 -0.90 -28.15
C ASN A 83 16.93 -1.94 -29.25
N ALA A 84 18.07 -1.75 -29.95
CA ALA A 84 18.77 -2.65 -30.88
C ALA A 84 18.06 -3.08 -32.17
#